data_AF-T1BKK6-F1
#
_entry.id   AF-T1BKK6-F1
#
_cell.length_a   1.000
_cell.length_b   1.000
_cell.length_c   1.000
_cell.angle_alpha   90.00
_cell.angle_beta   90.00
_cell.angle_gamma   90.00
#
_symmetry.space_group_name_H-M   'P 1'
#
loop_
_entity.id
_entity.type
_entity.pdbx_description
1 polymer ?
#
loop_
_entity_poly.entity_id
_entity_poly.type
_entity_poly.pdbx_seq_one_letter_code
_entity_poly.pdbx_strand_id
1 'polypeptide(L)'
;NRLHPLQAPRTPFVAQLLAGHDGPVIAATDYVRAFAEQIRAYLPYARRYVTLGTDGFGRSDTRTHLRAFFEVDRHWIAHAALAALAAEGAVKPQDVARAIEIYGLDPAKPLPLHA
;
A
#
# COMPACT_ATOMS: atom_id res chain seq x y z
N ASN A 1 25.80 6.08 6.40
CA ASN A 1 25.88 4.75 7.03
C ASN A 1 26.95 3.89 6.38
N ARG A 2 26.82 3.49 5.10
CA ARG A 2 27.81 2.62 4.42
C ARG A 2 29.28 3.04 4.55
N LEU A 3 29.58 4.34 4.40
CA LEU A 3 30.95 4.88 4.48
C LEU A 3 31.40 5.23 5.91
N HIS A 4 30.56 5.00 6.93
CA HIS A 4 30.84 5.35 8.33
C HIS A 4 30.42 4.19 9.23
N PRO A 5 31.08 3.01 9.13
CA PRO A 5 30.64 1.78 9.81
C PRO A 5 30.77 1.81 11.33
N LEU A 6 31.61 2.70 11.87
CA LEU A 6 31.86 2.82 13.32
C LEU A 6 31.03 3.93 13.99
N GLN A 7 30.25 4.70 13.22
CA GLN A 7 29.40 5.76 13.74
C GLN A 7 27.98 5.27 13.96
N ALA A 8 27.23 5.94 14.85
CA ALA A 8 25.80 5.72 14.99
C ALA A 8 25.11 5.87 13.61
N PRO A 9 24.31 4.88 13.16
CA PRO A 9 23.61 4.98 11.89
C PRO A 9 22.68 6.19 11.87
N ARG A 10 22.69 6.95 10.77
CA ARG A 10 21.71 8.01 10.53
C ARG A 10 20.40 7.38 10.10
N THR A 11 19.29 7.90 10.62
CA THR A 11 17.94 7.45 10.28
C THR A 11 17.35 8.34 9.19
N PRO A 12 16.84 7.78 8.07
CA PRO A 12 16.12 8.57 7.07
C PRO A 12 14.94 9.34 7.67
N PHE A 13 14.63 10.52 7.15
CA PHE A 13 13.57 11.38 7.68
C PHE A 13 12.20 10.68 7.74
N VAL A 14 11.81 9.96 6.69
CA VAL A 14 10.55 9.20 6.66
C VAL A 14 10.48 8.11 7.75
N ALA A 15 11.60 7.45 8.05
CA ALA A 15 11.66 6.48 9.14
C ALA A 15 11.51 7.16 10.52
N GLN A 16 12.01 8.38 10.68
CA GLN A 16 11.81 9.16 11.91
C GLN A 16 10.32 9.52 12.11
N LEU A 17 9.65 9.95 11.04
CA LEU A 17 8.21 10.28 11.08
C LEU A 17 7.34 9.07 11.44
N LEU A 18 7.75 7.87 11.01
CA LEU A 18 7.00 6.64 11.24
C LEU A 18 7.32 5.94 12.56
N ALA A 19 8.40 6.32 13.26
CA ALA A 19 8.94 5.58 14.40
C ALA A 19 7.92 5.33 15.53
N GLY A 20 6.97 6.25 15.75
CA GLY A 20 5.97 6.16 16.83
C GLY A 20 4.61 5.53 16.46
N HIS A 21 4.47 4.98 15.25
CA HIS A 21 3.23 4.32 14.81
C HIS A 21 3.42 2.81 14.79
N ASP A 22 2.40 1.98 14.96
CA ASP A 22 2.55 0.52 14.81
C ASP A 22 1.91 0.01 13.51
N GLY A 23 2.27 -1.21 13.12
CA GLY A 23 1.65 -1.92 11.99
C GLY A 23 2.17 -1.53 10.59
N PRO A 24 1.50 -2.04 9.55
CA PRO A 24 1.91 -1.87 8.16
C PRO A 24 1.65 -0.46 7.66
N VAL A 25 2.44 -0.03 6.69
CA VAL A 25 2.28 1.26 5.99
C VAL A 25 1.62 1.02 4.64
N ILE A 26 0.51 1.71 4.37
CA ILE A 26 -0.18 1.68 3.08
C ILE A 26 -0.01 3.04 2.41
N ALA A 27 0.56 3.08 1.21
CA ALA A 27 0.67 4.28 0.39
C ALA A 27 -0.19 4.13 -0.88
N ALA A 28 -1.07 5.08 -1.13
CA ALA A 28 -1.87 5.15 -2.35
C ALA A 28 -1.67 6.51 -3.02
N THR A 29 -1.42 6.49 -4.33
CA THR A 29 -1.19 7.72 -5.11
C THR A 29 -1.95 7.67 -6.42
N ASP A 30 -2.29 8.84 -6.98
CA ASP A 30 -2.85 8.97 -8.35
C ASP A 30 -1.74 8.83 -9.43
N TYR A 31 -0.63 8.15 -9.12
CA TYR A 31 0.47 7.76 -10.01
C TYR A 31 0.66 6.24 -9.95
N VAL A 32 1.42 5.69 -10.89
CA VAL A 32 1.84 4.27 -10.85
C VAL A 32 2.55 3.94 -9.52
N ARG A 33 2.45 2.69 -9.06
CA ARG A 33 3.05 2.21 -7.81
C ARG A 33 4.53 2.56 -7.69
N ALA A 34 5.24 2.54 -8.82
CA ALA A 34 6.67 2.89 -8.89
C ALA A 34 6.99 4.24 -8.24
N PHE A 35 6.07 5.21 -8.23
CA PHE A 35 6.25 6.49 -7.55
C PHE A 35 6.39 6.33 -6.02
N ALA A 36 5.43 5.66 -5.38
CA ALA A 36 5.48 5.40 -3.93
C ALA A 36 6.57 4.38 -3.55
N GLU A 37 6.95 3.49 -4.47
CA GLU A 37 8.03 2.51 -4.26
C GLU A 37 9.42 3.15 -4.10
N GLN A 38 9.63 4.38 -4.59
CA GLN A 38 10.92 5.08 -4.53
C GLN A 38 11.47 5.23 -3.10
N ILE A 39 10.60 5.24 -2.09
CA ILE A 39 11.00 5.40 -0.70
C ILE A 39 11.15 4.09 0.09
N ARG A 40 10.90 2.92 -0.53
CA ARG A 40 10.88 1.62 0.17
C ARG A 40 12.17 1.36 0.96
N ALA A 41 13.33 1.70 0.39
CA ALA A 41 14.63 1.49 1.02
C ALA A 41 14.88 2.38 2.26
N TYR A 42 14.07 3.42 2.45
CA TYR A 42 14.19 4.36 3.57
C TYR A 42 13.16 4.12 4.67
N LEU A 43 12.24 3.17 4.48
CA LEU A 43 11.28 2.77 5.49
C LEU A 43 11.92 1.84 6.54
N PRO A 44 11.36 1.77 7.76
CA PRO A 44 11.84 0.83 8.77
C PRO A 44 11.79 -0.62 8.25
N TYR A 45 12.92 -1.33 8.24
CA TYR A 45 13.04 -2.68 7.65
C TYR A 45 12.03 -3.70 8.18
N ALA A 46 11.61 -3.55 9.44
CA ALA A 46 10.66 -4.45 10.08
C ALA A 46 9.20 -4.23 9.67
N ARG A 47 8.89 -3.17 8.91
CA ARG A 47 7.51 -2.82 8.55
C ARG A 47 7.16 -3.29 7.15
N ARG A 48 6.00 -3.93 7.05
CA ARG A 48 5.37 -4.16 5.75
C ARG A 48 4.97 -2.82 5.13
N TYR A 49 5.33 -2.65 3.87
CA TYR A 49 4.97 -1.49 3.07
C TYR A 49 4.25 -1.94 1.80
N VAL A 50 3.00 -1.53 1.66
CA VAL A 50 2.13 -1.85 0.52
C VAL A 50 1.86 -0.57 -0.27
N THR A 51 2.06 -0.63 -1.58
CA THR A 51 1.81 0.49 -2.48
C THR A 51 0.63 0.18 -3.40
N LEU A 52 -0.26 1.16 -3.53
CA LEU A 52 -1.36 1.20 -4.48
C LEU A 52 -1.11 2.35 -5.45
N GLY A 53 -1.40 2.13 -6.72
CA GLY A 53 -1.11 3.09 -7.76
C GLY A 53 -1.85 2.79 -9.03
N THR A 54 -1.93 3.79 -9.89
CA THR A 54 -2.71 3.78 -11.13
C THR A 54 -1.89 3.22 -12.30
N ASP A 55 -1.33 2.02 -12.13
CA ASP A 55 -0.62 1.30 -13.19
C ASP A 55 -1.59 0.94 -14.33
N GLY A 56 -1.22 1.23 -15.58
CA GLY A 56 -2.05 0.95 -16.76
C GLY A 56 -2.42 2.20 -17.55
N PHE A 57 -3.20 2.00 -18.62
CA PHE A 57 -3.63 3.10 -19.49
C PHE A 57 -4.85 3.82 -18.91
N GLY A 58 -4.90 5.14 -19.13
CA GLY A 58 -6.07 5.95 -18.79
C GLY A 58 -7.27 5.58 -19.65
N ARG A 59 -8.47 5.82 -19.10
CA ARG A 59 -9.74 5.68 -19.79
C ARG A 59 -10.72 6.75 -19.34
N SER A 60 -11.73 7.04 -20.16
CA SER A 60 -12.76 8.02 -19.85
C SER A 60 -13.82 7.43 -18.90
N ASP A 61 -13.93 8.00 -17.71
CA ASP A 61 -15.01 7.69 -16.75
C ASP A 61 -15.02 8.78 -15.66
N THR A 62 -15.92 8.66 -14.68
CA THR A 62 -15.94 9.49 -13.48
C THR A 62 -14.74 9.20 -12.56
N ARG A 63 -14.33 10.19 -11.76
CA ARG A 63 -13.24 10.03 -10.78
C ARG A 63 -13.48 8.85 -9.83
N THR A 64 -14.73 8.64 -9.41
CA THR A 64 -15.11 7.55 -8.51
C THR A 64 -14.85 6.20 -9.15
N HIS A 65 -15.33 5.99 -10.39
CA HIS A 65 -15.12 4.74 -11.10
C HIS A 65 -13.65 4.51 -11.46
N LEU A 66 -12.91 5.54 -11.86
CA LEU A 66 -11.49 5.39 -12.16
C LEU A 66 -10.68 5.00 -10.93
N ARG A 67 -10.98 5.56 -9.75
CA ARG A 67 -10.26 5.19 -8.52
C ARG A 67 -10.58 3.77 -8.04
N ALA A 68 -11.82 3.32 -8.22
CA ALA A 68 -12.19 1.93 -7.98
C ALA A 68 -11.53 0.98 -9.00
N PHE A 69 -11.48 1.39 -10.27
CA PHE A 69 -10.82 0.65 -11.35
C PHE A 69 -9.31 0.51 -11.09
N PHE A 70 -8.61 1.60 -10.77
CA PHE A 70 -7.17 1.57 -10.50
C PHE A 70 -6.80 1.09 -9.08
N GLU A 71 -7.78 0.69 -8.27
CA GLU A 71 -7.52 0.10 -6.93
C GLU A 71 -6.90 1.09 -5.93
N VAL A 72 -7.23 2.38 -6.05
CA VAL A 72 -6.68 3.46 -5.20
C VAL A 72 -7.74 4.19 -4.40
N ASP A 73 -8.99 3.73 -4.40
CA ASP A 73 -10.03 4.30 -3.56
C ASP A 73 -9.96 3.83 -2.10
N ARG A 74 -10.84 4.39 -1.26
CA ARG A 74 -10.90 4.10 0.18
C ARG A 74 -11.13 2.61 0.50
N HIS A 75 -11.87 1.88 -0.32
CA HIS A 75 -12.18 0.47 -0.07
C HIS A 75 -10.96 -0.40 -0.35
N TRP A 76 -10.24 -0.12 -1.45
CA TRP A 76 -8.99 -0.79 -1.76
C TRP A 76 -7.89 -0.49 -0.74
N ILE A 77 -7.79 0.76 -0.27
CA ILE A 77 -6.86 1.13 0.81
C ILE A 77 -7.18 0.37 2.10
N ALA A 78 -8.45 0.32 2.51
CA ALA A 78 -8.86 -0.39 3.71
C ALA A 78 -8.62 -1.91 3.61
N HIS A 79 -8.93 -2.51 2.45
CA HIS A 79 -8.65 -3.91 2.18
C HIS A 79 -7.14 -4.23 2.22
N ALA A 80 -6.31 -3.38 1.60
CA ALA A 80 -4.85 -3.53 1.64
C ALA A 80 -4.30 -3.47 3.08
N ALA A 81 -4.84 -2.58 3.92
CA ALA A 81 -4.49 -2.51 5.34
C ALA A 81 -4.88 -3.80 6.09
N LEU A 82 -6.11 -4.29 5.91
CA LEU A 82 -6.57 -5.53 6.55
C LEU A 82 -5.77 -6.74 6.11
N ALA A 83 -5.48 -6.88 4.81
CA ALA A 83 -4.65 -7.95 4.29
C ALA A 83 -3.23 -7.91 4.87
N ALA A 84 -2.63 -6.71 4.97
CA ALA A 84 -1.31 -6.52 5.56
C ALA A 84 -1.28 -6.89 7.05
N LEU A 85 -2.30 -6.47 7.83
CA LEU A 85 -2.46 -6.83 9.24
C LEU A 85 -2.71 -8.33 9.43
N ALA A 86 -3.49 -8.97 8.57
CA ALA A 86 -3.77 -10.41 8.65
C ALA A 86 -2.50 -11.23 8.43
N ALA A 87 -1.67 -10.82 7.47
CA ALA A 87 -0.38 -11.45 7.23
C ALA A 87 0.69 -11.09 8.28
N GLU A 88 0.38 -10.24 9.26
CA GLU A 88 1.16 -10.03 10.51
C GLU A 88 0.51 -10.75 11.71
N GLY A 89 -0.63 -11.41 11.53
CA GLY A 89 -1.39 -12.09 12.58
C GLY A 89 -2.20 -11.16 13.48
N ALA A 90 -2.27 -9.86 13.18
CA ALA A 90 -2.98 -8.86 13.99
C ALA A 90 -4.51 -8.92 13.81
N VAL A 91 -4.99 -9.42 12.67
CA VAL A 91 -6.42 -9.67 12.39
C VAL A 91 -6.59 -11.03 11.72
N LYS A 92 -7.82 -11.54 11.65
CA LYS A 92 -8.08 -12.87 11.10
C LYS A 92 -8.26 -12.82 9.58
N PRO A 93 -7.87 -13.87 8.82
CA PRO A 93 -8.14 -13.94 7.37
C PRO A 93 -9.62 -13.77 7.00
N GLN A 94 -10.53 -14.20 7.88
CA GLN A 94 -11.98 -14.01 7.71
C GLN A 94 -12.39 -12.54 7.68
N ASP A 95 -11.67 -11.65 8.37
CA ASP A 95 -11.93 -10.21 8.31
C ASP A 95 -11.59 -9.62 6.94
N VAL A 96 -10.54 -10.13 6.30
CA VAL A 96 -10.15 -9.76 4.93
C VAL A 96 -11.20 -10.22 3.93
N ALA A 97 -11.64 -11.48 4.02
CA ALA A 97 -12.70 -12.03 3.17
C ALA A 97 -14.01 -11.24 3.32
N ARG A 98 -14.40 -10.94 4.55
CA ARG A 98 -15.58 -10.11 4.86
C ARG A 98 -15.47 -8.70 4.26
N ALA A 99 -14.29 -8.10 4.26
CA ALA A 99 -14.07 -6.78 3.67
C ALA A 99 -14.27 -6.78 2.15
N ILE A 100 -13.85 -7.83 1.44
CA ILE A 100 -14.09 -7.99 -0.01
C ILE A 100 -15.60 -7.93 -0.29
N GLU A 101 -16.40 -8.68 0.48
CA GLU A 101 -17.86 -8.72 0.34
C GLU A 101 -18.52 -7.37 0.68
N ILE A 102 -18.20 -6.79 1.86
CA ILE A 102 -18.81 -5.53 2.33
C ILE A 102 -18.50 -4.37 1.40
N TYR A 103 -17.28 -4.33 0.84
CA TYR A 103 -16.84 -3.25 -0.03
C TYR A 103 -17.17 -3.45 -1.50
N GLY A 104 -17.70 -4.63 -1.87
CA GLY A 104 -18.04 -4.98 -3.24
C GLY A 104 -16.81 -5.04 -4.16
N LEU A 105 -15.68 -5.55 -3.65
CA LEU A 105 -14.46 -5.71 -4.44
C LEU A 105 -14.58 -6.95 -5.32
N ASP A 106 -14.23 -6.83 -6.59
CA ASP A 106 -14.16 -7.98 -7.50
C ASP A 106 -12.76 -8.61 -7.44
N PRO A 107 -12.61 -9.82 -6.86
CA PRO A 107 -11.32 -10.50 -6.80
C PRO A 107 -10.90 -11.14 -8.14
N ALA A 108 -11.83 -11.28 -9.10
CA ALA A 108 -11.58 -11.88 -10.41
C ALA A 108 -11.33 -10.85 -11.51
N LYS A 109 -11.43 -9.55 -11.19
CA LYS A 109 -11.15 -8.45 -12.10
C LYS A 109 -9.70 -8.53 -12.61
N PRO A 110 -9.44 -8.20 -13.90
CA PRO A 110 -8.08 -8.13 -14.42
C PRO A 110 -7.30 -6.98 -13.76
N LEU A 111 -5.98 -7.16 -13.62
CA LEU A 111 -5.09 -6.08 -13.21
C LEU A 111 -5.25 -4.88 -14.17
N PRO A 112 -5.31 -3.63 -13.67
CA PRO A 112 -5.50 -2.46 -14.52
C PRO A 112 -4.46 -2.27 -15.64
N LEU A 113 -3.27 -2.88 -15.50
CA LEU A 113 -2.22 -2.92 -16.53
C LEU A 113 -2.59 -3.76 -17.77
N HIS A 114 -3.53 -4.71 -17.63
CA HIS A 114 -3.93 -5.68 -18.65
C HIS A 114 -5.39 -5.54 -19.07
N ALA A 115 -6.07 -4.51 -18.59
CA ALA A 115 -7.49 -4.26 -18.81
C ALA A 115 -7.77 -3.35 -20.01
#